data_AF-A0A2Z5FWC3-F1
#
_entry.id   AF-A0A2Z5FWC3-F1
#
_cell.length_a   1.000
_cell.length_b   1.000
_cell.length_c   1.000
_cell.angle_alpha   90.00
_cell.angle_beta   90.00
_cell.angle_gamma   90.00
#
_symmetry.space_group_name_H-M   'P 1'
#
loop_
_entity.id
_entity.type
_entity.pdbx_description
1 polymer ?
#
loop_
_entity_poly.entity_id
_entity_poly.type
_entity_poly.pdbx_seq_one_letter_code
_entity_poly.pdbx_strand_id
1 'polypeptide(L)'
;MNEWLQHNQGLSPQEQARKLQQEPGFNRLPPEQQQRLTQRLNQVNRMPPDQRERTLERVENIERLPPTQQQQIRGSAVRLGQLPPQRQQVMRDAIRSLRNVPPGLRQSELNSSKYSGLSPEERGIVGNLLTVESYHPAPPPPR
;
A
#
# COMPACT_ATOMS: atom_id res chain seq x y z
N MET A 1 -3.45 -10.08 -9.24
CA MET A 1 -2.25 -10.49 -8.45
C MET A 1 -2.60 -10.68 -6.98
N ASN A 2 -3.42 -9.82 -6.38
CA ASN A 2 -3.77 -9.91 -4.97
C ASN A 2 -4.48 -11.23 -4.60
N GLU A 3 -5.57 -11.54 -5.30
CA GLU A 3 -6.35 -12.78 -5.09
C GLU A 3 -5.51 -14.04 -5.31
N TRP A 4 -4.72 -14.07 -6.39
CA TRP A 4 -3.79 -15.16 -6.66
C TRP A 4 -2.80 -15.35 -5.50
N LEU A 5 -2.22 -14.27 -4.96
CA LEU A 5 -1.27 -14.40 -3.87
C LEU A 5 -1.93 -14.86 -2.58
N GLN A 6 -3.16 -14.40 -2.28
CA GLN A 6 -3.95 -14.85 -1.13
C GLN A 6 -4.18 -16.37 -1.16
N HIS A 7 -4.55 -16.92 -2.32
CA HIS A 7 -4.73 -18.38 -2.49
C HIS A 7 -3.42 -19.18 -2.41
N ASN A 8 -2.27 -18.54 -2.64
CA ASN A 8 -0.97 -19.20 -2.70
C ASN A 8 -0.05 -18.83 -1.51
N GLN A 9 -0.56 -18.18 -0.45
CA GLN A 9 0.27 -17.75 0.69
C GLN A 9 0.89 -18.90 1.49
N GLY A 10 0.23 -20.07 1.52
CA GLY A 10 0.76 -21.25 2.22
C GLY A 10 1.98 -21.91 1.54
N LEU A 11 2.36 -21.44 0.36
CA LEU A 11 3.51 -21.95 -0.40
C LEU A 11 4.78 -21.18 -0.07
N SER A 12 5.94 -21.85 -0.15
CA SER A 12 7.23 -21.17 -0.04
C SER A 12 7.43 -20.15 -1.18
N PRO A 13 8.29 -19.13 -1.01
CA PRO A 13 8.56 -18.15 -2.06
C PRO A 13 8.98 -18.77 -3.42
N GLN A 14 9.71 -19.89 -3.38
CA GLN A 14 10.13 -20.59 -4.59
C GLN A 14 8.95 -21.31 -5.27
N GLU A 15 8.07 -21.93 -4.50
CA GLU A 15 6.86 -22.58 -5.01
C GLU A 15 5.87 -21.57 -5.58
N GLN A 16 5.72 -20.41 -4.94
CA GLN A 16 4.91 -19.30 -5.47
C GLN A 16 5.47 -18.83 -6.82
N ALA A 17 6.79 -18.65 -6.95
CA ALA A 17 7.39 -18.23 -8.22
C ALA A 17 7.15 -19.27 -9.33
N ARG A 18 7.28 -20.56 -9.03
CA ARG A 18 6.98 -21.65 -9.98
C ARG A 18 5.50 -21.66 -10.38
N LYS A 19 4.58 -21.52 -9.42
CA LYS A 19 3.15 -21.45 -9.71
C LYS A 19 2.79 -20.24 -10.55
N LEU A 20 3.37 -19.07 -10.27
CA LEU A 20 3.11 -17.86 -11.06
C LEU A 20 3.49 -18.07 -12.55
N GLN A 21 4.61 -18.75 -12.82
CA GLN A 21 5.02 -19.08 -14.17
C GLN A 21 4.12 -20.11 -14.87
N GLN A 22 3.43 -20.94 -14.09
CA GLN A 22 2.48 -21.95 -14.57
C GLN A 22 1.06 -21.38 -14.71
N GLU A 23 0.80 -20.15 -14.25
CA GLU A 23 -0.54 -19.56 -14.32
C GLU A 23 -1.03 -19.46 -15.78
N PRO A 24 -2.29 -19.85 -16.04
CA PRO A 24 -2.87 -19.70 -17.36
C PRO A 24 -2.86 -18.22 -17.77
N GLY A 25 -2.19 -17.93 -18.88
CA GLY A 25 -2.07 -16.58 -19.41
C GLY A 25 -0.78 -15.85 -19.04
N PHE A 26 0.00 -16.30 -18.05
CA PHE A 26 1.29 -15.67 -17.70
C PHE A 26 2.25 -15.64 -18.91
N ASN A 27 2.40 -16.79 -19.58
CA ASN A 27 3.24 -16.91 -20.78
C ASN A 27 2.70 -16.15 -22.00
N ARG A 28 1.45 -15.69 -21.96
CA ARG A 28 0.85 -14.85 -23.02
C ARG A 28 1.07 -13.36 -22.78
N LEU A 29 1.50 -12.96 -21.59
CA LEU A 29 1.81 -11.58 -21.28
C LEU A 29 3.09 -11.14 -22.00
N PRO A 30 3.22 -9.86 -22.39
CA PRO A 30 4.49 -9.31 -22.85
C PRO A 30 5.61 -9.52 -21.80
N PRO A 31 6.87 -9.70 -22.22
CA PRO A 31 7.98 -10.01 -21.32
C PRO A 31 8.15 -8.97 -20.20
N GLU A 32 7.93 -7.68 -20.49
CA GLU A 32 7.95 -6.64 -19.46
C GLU A 32 6.88 -6.83 -18.38
N GLN A 33 5.69 -7.29 -18.75
CA GLN A 33 4.60 -7.54 -17.80
C GLN A 33 4.90 -8.78 -16.94
N GLN A 34 5.44 -9.84 -17.54
CA GLN A 34 5.91 -11.02 -16.82
C GLN A 34 6.98 -10.65 -15.78
N GLN A 35 7.95 -9.82 -16.17
CA GLN A 35 8.98 -9.31 -15.27
C GLN A 35 8.39 -8.47 -14.14
N ARG A 36 7.45 -7.56 -14.44
CA ARG A 36 6.78 -6.76 -13.40
C ARG A 36 6.03 -7.61 -12.39
N LEU A 37 5.31 -8.64 -12.82
CA LEU A 37 4.62 -9.58 -11.91
C LEU A 37 5.60 -10.35 -11.04
N THR A 38 6.67 -10.86 -11.65
CA THR A 38 7.72 -11.63 -10.95
C THR A 38 8.44 -10.76 -9.92
N GLN A 39 8.82 -9.53 -10.28
CA GLN A 39 9.44 -8.57 -9.37
C GLN A 39 8.51 -8.21 -8.21
N ARG A 40 7.22 -8.00 -8.49
CA ARG A 40 6.23 -7.71 -7.46
C ARG A 40 6.07 -8.88 -6.48
N LEU A 41 6.01 -10.11 -7.00
CA LEU A 41 5.97 -11.31 -6.15
C LEU A 41 7.21 -11.40 -5.25
N ASN A 42 8.40 -11.20 -5.83
CA ASN A 42 9.66 -11.23 -5.08
C ASN A 42 9.73 -10.15 -4.00
N GLN A 43 9.22 -8.94 -4.28
CA GLN A 43 9.16 -7.88 -3.28
C GLN A 43 8.26 -8.26 -2.12
N VAL A 44 7.05 -8.74 -2.40
CA VAL A 44 6.09 -9.13 -1.36
C VAL A 44 6.61 -10.32 -0.53
N ASN A 45 7.29 -11.28 -1.17
CA ASN A 45 7.88 -12.43 -0.48
C ASN A 45 9.06 -12.11 0.44
N ARG A 46 9.68 -10.94 0.27
CA ARG A 46 10.76 -10.45 1.15
C ARG A 46 10.24 -9.61 2.31
N MET A 47 8.95 -9.28 2.32
CA MET A 47 8.35 -8.49 3.39
C MET A 47 8.09 -9.36 4.62
N PRO A 48 8.26 -8.82 5.84
CA PRO A 48 7.75 -9.45 7.05
C PRO A 48 6.23 -9.72 6.94
N PRO A 49 5.69 -10.76 7.60
CA PRO A 49 4.28 -11.16 7.48
C PRO A 49 3.29 -10.00 7.62
N ASP A 50 3.40 -9.21 8.70
CA ASP A 50 2.52 -8.05 8.93
C ASP A 50 2.61 -6.98 7.83
N GLN A 51 3.80 -6.79 7.24
CA GLN A 51 3.98 -5.83 6.16
C GLN A 51 3.42 -6.36 4.83
N ARG A 52 3.55 -7.66 4.61
CA ARG A 52 2.98 -8.36 3.47
C ARG A 52 1.45 -8.26 3.49
N GLU A 53 0.82 -8.60 4.60
CA GLU A 53 -0.64 -8.51 4.76
C GLU A 53 -1.15 -7.09 4.47
N ARG A 54 -0.57 -6.09 5.12
CA ARG A 54 -0.94 -4.68 4.89
C ARG A 54 -0.76 -4.23 3.44
N THR A 55 0.30 -4.70 2.79
CA THR A 55 0.55 -4.39 1.38
C THR A 55 -0.55 -4.99 0.50
N LEU A 56 -0.97 -6.23 0.79
CA LEU A 56 -2.04 -6.90 0.06
C LEU A 56 -3.40 -6.24 0.30
N GLU A 57 -3.72 -5.90 1.54
CA GLU A 57 -4.93 -5.13 1.86
C GLU A 57 -4.97 -3.79 1.12
N ARG A 58 -3.86 -3.04 1.10
CA ARG A 58 -3.79 -1.77 0.36
C ARG A 58 -4.03 -1.99 -1.13
N VAL A 59 -3.46 -3.06 -1.70
CA VAL A 59 -3.65 -3.39 -3.12
C VAL A 59 -5.10 -3.74 -3.39
N GLU A 60 -5.73 -4.55 -2.54
CA GLU A 60 -7.16 -4.88 -2.64
C GLU A 60 -8.03 -3.63 -2.58
N ASN A 61 -7.76 -2.75 -1.62
CA ASN A 61 -8.47 -1.49 -1.46
C ASN A 61 -8.33 -0.62 -2.71
N ILE A 62 -7.13 -0.51 -3.29
CA ILE A 62 -6.92 0.21 -4.56
C ILE A 62 -7.72 -0.43 -5.71
N GLU A 63 -7.69 -1.76 -5.83
CA GLU A 63 -8.36 -2.49 -6.92
C GLU A 63 -9.89 -2.29 -6.90
N ARG A 64 -10.48 -2.05 -5.71
CA ARG A 64 -11.91 -1.73 -5.53
C ARG A 64 -12.28 -0.29 -5.89
N LEU A 65 -11.33 0.62 -6.01
CA LEU A 65 -11.61 2.03 -6.30
C LEU A 65 -11.82 2.27 -7.80
N PRO A 66 -12.60 3.31 -8.18
CA PRO A 66 -12.70 3.75 -9.57
C PRO A 66 -11.32 4.09 -10.17
N PRO A 67 -11.12 3.90 -11.49
CA PRO A 67 -9.82 4.12 -12.13
C PRO A 67 -9.21 5.51 -11.87
N THR A 68 -10.05 6.54 -11.78
CA THR A 68 -9.64 7.92 -11.48
C THR A 68 -9.03 8.04 -10.08
N GLN A 69 -9.63 7.41 -9.07
CA GLN A 69 -9.10 7.39 -7.70
C GLN A 69 -7.82 6.55 -7.62
N GLN A 70 -7.76 5.42 -8.33
CA GLN A 70 -6.52 4.63 -8.42
C GLN A 70 -5.37 5.47 -8.97
N GLN A 71 -5.62 6.28 -10.00
CA GLN A 71 -4.62 7.19 -10.56
C GLN A 71 -4.19 8.27 -9.56
N GLN A 72 -5.11 8.84 -8.79
CA GLN A 72 -4.79 9.83 -7.75
C GLN A 72 -3.89 9.25 -6.66
N ILE A 73 -4.17 8.02 -6.22
CA ILE A 73 -3.36 7.31 -5.22
C ILE A 73 -1.98 7.01 -5.78
N ARG A 74 -1.90 6.46 -7.01
CA ARG A 74 -0.62 6.18 -7.69
C ARG A 74 0.20 7.45 -7.84
N GLY A 75 -0.40 8.55 -8.28
CA GLY A 75 0.28 9.84 -8.41
C GLY A 75 0.78 10.37 -7.07
N SER A 76 0.00 10.19 -6.00
CA SER A 76 0.40 10.59 -4.64
C SER A 76 1.55 9.72 -4.10
N ALA A 77 1.54 8.42 -4.38
CA ALA A 77 2.63 7.51 -4.03
C ALA A 77 3.93 7.86 -4.78
N VAL A 78 3.83 8.19 -6.08
CA VAL A 78 4.97 8.63 -6.89
C VAL A 78 5.54 9.94 -6.35
N ARG A 79 4.70 10.95 -6.10
CA ARG A 79 5.14 12.22 -5.51
C ARG A 79 5.83 12.02 -4.16
N LEU A 80 5.26 11.21 -3.27
CA LEU A 80 5.90 10.86 -2.01
C LEU A 80 7.29 10.25 -2.22
N GLY A 81 7.46 9.36 -3.21
CA GLY A 81 8.75 8.75 -3.52
C GLY A 81 9.79 9.72 -4.11
N GLN A 82 9.36 10.85 -4.68
CA GLN A 82 10.23 11.87 -5.26
C GLN A 82 10.69 12.94 -4.26
N LEU A 83 10.04 13.03 -3.09
CA LEU A 83 10.42 14.01 -2.07
C LEU A 83 11.79 13.70 -1.45
N PRO A 84 12.49 14.70 -0.88
CA PRO A 84 13.70 14.45 -0.10
C PRO A 84 13.45 13.45 1.03
N PRO A 85 14.41 12.55 1.37
CA PRO A 85 14.20 11.47 2.35
C PRO A 85 13.61 11.94 3.68
N GLN A 86 14.04 13.11 4.18
CA GLN A 86 13.52 13.70 5.41
C GLN A 86 12.04 14.05 5.32
N ARG A 87 11.57 14.61 4.18
CA ARG A 87 10.14 14.89 3.96
C ARG A 87 9.35 13.60 3.79
N GLN A 88 9.91 12.60 3.10
CA GLN A 88 9.28 11.28 3.00
C GLN A 88 8.99 10.71 4.40
N GLN A 89 9.97 10.81 5.31
CA GLN A 89 9.84 10.31 6.67
C GLN A 89 8.72 11.01 7.43
N VAL A 90 8.68 12.35 7.40
CA VAL A 90 7.61 13.15 8.03
C VAL A 90 6.22 12.70 7.57
N MET A 91 6.03 12.50 6.27
CA MET A 91 4.75 12.07 5.72
C MET A 91 4.42 10.61 6.05
N ARG A 92 5.42 9.71 6.05
CA ARG A 92 5.23 8.30 6.47
C ARG A 92 4.81 8.22 7.94
N ASP A 93 5.38 9.05 8.80
CA ASP A 93 5.01 9.09 10.22
C ASP A 93 3.60 9.66 10.41
N ALA A 94 3.21 10.68 9.63
CA ALA A 94 1.83 11.18 9.61
C ALA A 94 0.84 10.09 9.16
N ILE A 95 1.11 9.37 8.07
CA ILE A 95 0.28 8.26 7.59
C ILE A 95 0.20 7.16 8.67
N ARG A 96 1.32 6.81 9.31
CA ARG A 96 1.36 5.81 10.38
C ARG A 96 0.53 6.22 11.60
N SER A 97 0.52 7.50 11.97
CA SER A 97 -0.31 7.99 13.07
C SER A 97 -1.79 8.02 12.68
N LEU A 98 -2.12 8.49 11.48
CA LEU A 98 -3.50 8.70 11.02
C LEU A 98 -4.21 7.40 10.65
N ARG A 99 -3.50 6.33 10.30
CA ARG A 99 -4.15 5.04 10.02
C ARG A 99 -4.90 4.48 11.24
N ASN A 100 -4.42 4.80 12.45
CA ASN A 100 -5.02 4.41 13.73
C ASN A 100 -6.23 5.29 14.10
N VAL A 101 -6.54 6.29 13.29
CA VAL A 101 -7.70 7.16 13.45
C VAL A 101 -8.84 6.61 12.58
N PRO A 102 -10.09 6.57 13.09
CA PRO A 102 -11.23 6.11 12.31
C PRO A 102 -11.31 6.82 10.96
N PRO A 103 -11.61 6.12 9.85
CA PRO A 103 -11.58 6.69 8.50
C PRO A 103 -12.32 8.03 8.35
N GLY A 104 -13.52 8.15 8.94
CA GLY A 104 -14.33 9.37 8.92
C GLY A 104 -13.73 10.57 9.68
N LEU A 105 -12.74 10.33 10.55
CA LEU A 105 -12.07 11.37 11.34
C LEU A 105 -10.68 11.72 10.80
N ARG A 106 -10.11 10.91 9.89
CA ARG A 106 -8.74 11.08 9.40
C ARG A 106 -8.50 12.46 8.78
N GLN A 107 -9.46 12.98 8.00
CA GLN A 107 -9.30 14.28 7.35
C GLN A 107 -9.33 15.44 8.35
N SER A 108 -10.23 15.40 9.34
CA SER A 108 -10.29 16.39 10.41
C SER A 108 -9.03 16.36 11.26
N GLU A 109 -8.54 15.17 11.59
CA GLU A 109 -7.29 14.98 12.33
C GLU A 109 -6.08 15.49 11.52
N LEU A 110 -6.01 15.20 10.21
CA LEU A 110 -4.98 15.71 9.30
C LEU A 110 -4.98 17.24 9.19
N ASN A 111 -6.15 17.87 9.34
CA ASN A 111 -6.30 19.33 9.32
C ASN A 111 -6.02 20.00 10.67
N SER A 112 -5.80 19.23 11.75
CA SER A 112 -5.51 19.77 13.07
C SER A 112 -4.13 20.43 13.16
N SER A 113 -3.91 21.22 14.21
CA SER A 113 -2.62 21.87 14.49
C SER A 113 -1.46 20.89 14.62
N LYS A 114 -1.72 19.60 14.90
CA LYS A 114 -0.73 18.52 14.97
C LYS A 114 0.04 18.35 13.66
N TYR A 115 -0.60 18.62 12.52
CA TYR A 115 0.02 18.53 11.18
C TYR A 115 0.16 19.89 10.51
N SER A 116 0.32 20.96 11.31
CA SER A 116 0.59 22.31 10.82
C SER A 116 1.87 22.41 9.98
N GLY A 117 2.86 21.53 10.22
CA GLY A 117 4.09 21.42 9.42
C GLY A 117 3.97 20.70 8.07
N LEU A 118 2.77 20.23 7.69
CA LEU A 118 2.49 19.71 6.36
C LEU A 118 1.90 20.82 5.49
N SER A 119 2.47 21.01 4.30
CA SER A 119 1.92 21.91 3.28
C SER A 119 0.57 21.39 2.76
N PRO A 120 -0.24 22.24 2.08
CA PRO A 120 -1.48 21.80 1.46
C PRO A 120 -1.29 20.63 0.48
N GLU A 121 -0.20 20.61 -0.28
CA GLU A 121 0.12 19.53 -1.21
C GLU A 121 0.42 18.22 -0.47
N GLU A 122 1.20 18.29 0.60
CA GLU A 122 1.57 17.11 1.39
C GLU A 122 0.36 16.54 2.13
N ARG A 123 -0.55 17.39 2.61
CA ARG A 123 -1.84 16.94 3.14
C ARG A 123 -2.67 16.24 2.07
N GLY A 124 -2.68 16.75 0.84
CA GLY A 124 -3.32 16.07 -0.29
C GLY A 124 -2.74 14.68 -0.55
N ILE A 125 -1.41 14.54 -0.53
CA ILE A 125 -0.74 13.26 -0.69
C ILE A 125 -1.08 12.30 0.47
N VAL A 126 -0.97 12.76 1.72
CA VAL A 126 -1.28 11.96 2.91
C VAL A 126 -2.75 11.53 2.90
N GLY A 127 -3.68 12.45 2.64
CA GLY A 127 -5.11 12.17 2.55
C GLY A 127 -5.44 11.12 1.50
N ASN A 128 -4.91 11.25 0.28
CA ASN A 128 -5.11 10.28 -0.78
C ASN A 128 -4.59 8.89 -0.40
N LEU A 129 -3.41 8.80 0.21
CA LEU A 129 -2.84 7.52 0.62
C LEU A 129 -3.63 6.88 1.78
N LEU A 130 -4.21 7.68 2.68
CA LEU A 130 -5.05 7.20 3.77
C LEU A 130 -6.39 6.60 3.32
N THR A 131 -6.84 6.88 2.09
CA THR A 131 -8.10 6.31 1.55
C THR A 131 -8.04 4.78 1.40
N VAL A 132 -6.84 4.22 1.21
CA VAL A 132 -6.61 2.79 1.01
C VAL A 132 -5.98 2.10 2.22
N GLU A 133 -5.73 2.85 3.29
CA GLU A 133 -5.29 2.28 4.56
C GLU A 133 -6.47 1.67 5.32
N SER A 134 -6.43 0.35 5.50
CA SER A 134 -7.31 -0.37 6.41
C SER A 134 -7.22 0.21 7.83
N TYR A 135 -8.36 0.31 8.51
CA TYR A 135 -8.41 0.74 9.90
C TYR A 135 -8.10 -0.45 10.81
N HIS A 136 -6.89 -0.47 11.35
CA HIS A 136 -6.50 -1.40 12.41
C HIS A 136 -6.32 -0.59 13.70
N PRO A 137 -7.31 -0.55 14.60
CA PRO A 137 -7.10 0.08 15.89
C PRO A 137 -5.93 -0.62 16.58
N ALA A 138 -5.03 0.16 17.18
CA ALA A 138 -3.98 -0.43 18.01
C ALA A 138 -4.67 -1.25 19.12
N PRO A 139 -4.19 -2.48 19.42
CA PRO A 139 -4.72 -3.21 20.56
C PRO A 139 -4.55 -2.33 21.82
N PRO A 140 -5.54 -2.31 22.73
CA PRO A 140 -5.40 -1.57 23.97
C PRO A 140 -4.14 -2.07 24.71
N PRO A 141 -3.42 -1.18 25.43
CA PRO A 141 -2.29 -1.63 26.24
C PRO A 141 -2.76 -2.72 27.20
N PRO A 142 -1.92 -3.75 27.47
CA PRO A 142 -2.24 -4.74 28.48
C PRO A 142 -2.49 -4.02 29.81
N ARG A 143 -3.55 -4.44 30.52
CA ARG A 143 -3.92 -3.92 31.84
C ARG A 143 -2.88 -4.28 32.89
#